data_AF-X1PAJ5-F1
#
_entry.id   AF-X1PAJ5-F1
#
_cell.length_a   1.000
_cell.length_b   1.000
_cell.length_c   1.000
_cell.angle_alpha   90.00
_cell.angle_beta   90.00
_cell.angle_gamma   90.00
#
_symmetry.space_group_name_H-M   'P 1'
#
loop_
_entity.id
_entity.type
_entity.pdbx_description
1 polymer ?
#
loop_
_entity_poly.entity_id
_entity_poly.type
_entity_poly.pdbx_seq_one_letter_code
_entity_poly.pdbx_strand_id
1 'polypeptide(L)' 'MKRDQELIERLQRHNIKGVIFDFDGVLLDVREPLHEAVTEVFNKRSINANMDVSLQEIGAILESVQGYPMSQI' A
#
# COMPACT_ATOMS: atom_id res chain seq x y z
N MET A 1 -3.29 -22.19 18.20
CA MET A 1 -4.18 -23.38 18.29
C MET A 1 -5.38 -23.17 19.21
N LYS A 2 -5.25 -23.13 20.55
CA LYS A 2 -6.43 -22.94 21.44
C LYS A 2 -7.14 -21.59 21.29
N ARG A 3 -6.38 -20.49 21.18
CA ARG A 3 -6.92 -19.12 21.04
C ARG A 3 -7.64 -18.90 19.70
N ASP A 4 -7.15 -19.50 18.63
CA ASP A 4 -7.73 -19.37 17.29
C ASP A 4 -9.07 -20.11 17.19
N GLN A 5 -9.16 -21.30 17.80
CA GLN A 5 -10.42 -22.05 17.90
C GLN A 5 -11.47 -21.29 18.72
N GLU A 6 -11.07 -20.68 19.84
CA GLU A 6 -11.97 -19.88 20.67
C GLU A 6 -12.49 -18.63 19.92
N LEU A 7 -11.64 -17.97 19.13
CA LEU A 7 -12.04 -16.85 18.28
C LEU A 7 -13.05 -17.28 17.21
N ILE A 8 -12.79 -18.40 16.53
CA ILE A 8 -13.69 -18.96 15.51
C ILE A 8 -15.06 -19.28 16.12
N GLU A 9 -15.10 -19.92 17.29
CA GLU A 9 -16.37 -20.22 17.97
C GLU A 9 -17.14 -18.94 18.34
N ARG A 10 -16.45 -17.90 18.80
CA ARG A 10 -17.07 -16.62 19.16
C ARG A 10 -17.61 -15.87 17.93
N LEU A 11 -16.93 -15.95 16.80
CA LEU A 11 -17.40 -15.43 15.50
C LEU A 11 -18.67 -16.18 15.04
N GLN A 12 -18.65 -17.51 15.08
CA GLN A 12 -19.79 -18.34 14.65
C GLN A 12 -21.04 -18.15 15.51
N ARG A 13 -20.85 -17.95 16.82
CA ARG A 13 -21.95 -17.73 17.77
C ARG A 13 -22.54 -16.31 17.74
N HIS A 14 -22.11 -15.45 16.81
CA HIS A 14 -22.55 -14.05 16.71
C HIS A 14 -22.37 -13.25 18.01
N ASN A 15 -21.43 -13.69 18.87
CA ASN A 15 -21.15 -13.05 20.16
C ASN A 15 -20.21 -11.85 20.02
N ILE A 16 -19.66 -11.62 18.83
CA ILE A 16 -18.82 -10.46 18.51
C ILE A 16 -19.73 -9.43 17.83
N LYS A 17 -19.95 -8.30 18.52
CA LYS A 17 -20.81 -7.21 18.04
C LYS A 17 -20.16 -6.33 16.97
N GLY A 18 -18.84 -6.39 16.85
CA GLY A 18 -18.05 -5.64 15.87
C GLY A 18 -16.57 -6.01 15.94
N VAL A 19 -15.90 -5.88 14.81
CA VAL A 19 -14.45 -6.07 14.67
C VAL A 19 -13.85 -4.72 14.31
N ILE A 20 -12.85 -4.27 15.08
CA ILE A 20 -12.06 -3.08 14.74
C ILE A 20 -10.76 -3.58 14.15
N PHE A 21 -10.51 -3.22 12.90
CA PHE A 21 -9.20 -3.38 12.29
C PHE A 21 -8.42 -2.11 12.55
N ASP A 22 -7.43 -2.20 13.44
CA ASP A 22 -6.48 -1.13 13.64
C ASP A 22 -5.45 -1.19 12.52
N PHE A 23 -5.56 -0.29 11.56
CA PHE A 23 -4.55 -0.13 10.54
C PHE A 23 -3.53 0.87 11.07
N ASP A 24 -2.56 0.38 11.86
CA ASP A 24 -1.38 1.14 12.27
C ASP A 24 -0.55 1.49 11.02
N GLY A 25 -0.88 2.60 10.38
CA GLY A 25 -0.23 3.07 9.16
C GLY A 25 -0.83 4.38 8.66
N VAL A 26 0.02 5.26 8.12
CA VAL A 26 -0.44 6.48 7.46
C VAL A 26 -0.75 6.14 6.01
N LEU A 27 -2.00 6.32 5.58
CA LEU A 27 -2.34 6.31 4.16
C LEU A 27 -1.78 7.58 3.53
N LEU A 28 -0.65 7.44 2.84
CA LEU A 28 -0.05 8.52 2.07
C LEU A 28 -0.56 8.45 0.63
N ASP A 29 -1.32 9.47 0.21
CA ASP A 29 -1.66 9.62 -1.21
C ASP A 29 -0.45 10.18 -1.96
N VAL A 30 0.18 9.31 -2.75
CA VAL A 30 1.40 9.64 -3.51
C VAL A 30 1.12 9.94 -4.98
N ARG A 31 -0.13 9.94 -5.44
CA ARG A 31 -0.46 10.01 -6.87
C ARG A 31 0.03 11.31 -7.54
N GLU A 32 -0.32 12.45 -6.96
CA GLU A 32 0.07 13.76 -7.48
C GLU A 32 1.60 14.00 -7.35
N PRO A 33 2.22 13.77 -6.16
CA PRO A 33 3.68 13.86 -6.03
C PRO A 33 4.44 12.95 -7.01
N LEU A 34 3.95 11.72 -7.24
CA LEU A 34 4.57 10.77 -8.16
C LEU A 34 4.45 11.26 -9.61
N HIS A 35 3.26 11.74 -10.00
CA HIS A 35 3.03 12.29 -11.33
C HIS A 35 3.97 13.46 -11.63
N GLU A 36 4.10 14.41 -10.70
CA GLU A 36 5.01 15.55 -10.85
C GLU A 36 6.48 15.11 -10.99
N ALA A 37 6.94 14.22 -10.11
CA ALA A 37 8.31 13.72 -10.12
C ALA A 37 8.66 13.00 -11.43
N VAL A 38 7.76 12.14 -11.92
CA VAL A 38 7.97 11.40 -13.18
C VAL A 38 7.90 12.35 -14.37
N THR A 39 6.97 13.30 -14.38
CA THR A 39 6.85 14.33 -15.43
C THR A 39 8.11 15.17 -15.55
N GLU A 40 8.69 15.59 -14.43
CA GLU A 40 9.96 16.33 -14.42
C GLU A 40 11.07 15.52 -15.12
N VAL A 41 11.22 14.24 -14.77
CA VAL A 41 12.26 13.37 -15.35
C VAL A 41 12.03 13.14 -16.84
N PHE A 42 10.79 12.88 -17.25
CA PHE A 42 10.43 12.68 -18.66
C PHE A 42 10.81 13.90 -19.50
N ASN A 43 10.45 15.09 -19.03
CA ASN A 43 10.76 16.34 -19.72
C ASN A 43 12.28 16.59 -19.76
N LYS A 44 12.95 16.47 -18.62
CA LYS A 44 14.39 16.74 -18.48
C LYS A 44 15.25 15.79 -19.30
N ARG A 45 14.80 14.56 -19.50
CA ARG A 45 15.53 13.52 -20.24
C ARG A 45 14.99 13.28 -21.64
N SER A 46 13.95 14.01 -22.05
CA SER A 46 13.27 13.82 -23.35
C SER A 46 12.86 12.35 -23.56
N ILE A 47 12.35 11.70 -22.50
CA ILE A 47 11.91 10.31 -22.56
C ILE A 47 10.62 10.26 -23.38
N ASN A 48 10.63 9.44 -24.42
CA ASN A 48 9.47 9.25 -25.29
C ASN A 48 8.83 7.89 -24.99
N ALA A 49 8.12 7.82 -23.87
CA ALA A 49 7.40 6.64 -23.39
C ALA A 49 5.98 7.04 -22.96
N ASN A 50 5.09 6.07 -22.78
CA ASN A 50 3.74 6.32 -22.31
C ASN A 50 3.75 6.64 -20.80
N MET A 51 3.39 7.88 -20.45
CA MET A 51 3.40 8.37 -19.07
C MET A 51 2.51 7.55 -18.14
N ASP A 52 1.28 7.22 -18.57
CA ASP A 52 0.30 6.51 -17.74
C ASP A 52 0.78 5.09 -17.42
N VAL A 53 1.34 4.40 -18.42
CA VAL A 53 1.92 3.07 -18.24
C VAL A 53 3.12 3.13 -17.29
N SER A 54 4.01 4.11 -17.46
CA SER A 54 5.18 4.28 -16.58
C SER A 54 4.78 4.60 -15.14
N LEU A 55 3.77 5.44 -14.91
CA LEU A 55 3.25 5.72 -13.57
C LEU A 55 2.67 4.46 -12.92
N GLN A 56 1.97 3.64 -13.68
CA GLN A 56 1.42 2.38 -13.18
C GLN A 56 2.54 1.41 -12.77
N GLU A 57 3.57 1.26 -13.60
CA GLU A 57 4.72 0.39 -13.30
C GLU A 57 5.51 0.88 -12.08
N ILE A 58 5.77 2.18 -11.99
CA ILE A 58 6.49 2.77 -10.84
C ILE A 58 5.65 2.64 -9.56
N GLY A 59 4.33 2.87 -9.64
CA GLY A 59 3.42 2.69 -8.51
C GLY A 59 3.43 1.26 -7.97
N ALA A 60 3.35 0.26 -8.87
CA ALA A 60 3.43 -1.15 -8.49
C ALA A 60 4.76 -1.51 -7.80
N ILE A 61 5.87 -0.93 -8.26
CA ILE A 61 7.17 -1.11 -7.61
C ILE A 61 7.18 -0.46 -6.22
N LEU A 62 6.66 0.76 -6.07
CA LEU A 62 6.59 1.45 -4.78
C LEU A 62 5.77 0.66 -3.75
N GLU A 63 4.63 0.09 -4.16
CA GLU A 63 3.84 -0.81 -3.32
C GLU A 63 4.64 -2.05 -2.90
N SER A 64 5.39 -2.66 -3.83
CA SER A 64 6.26 -3.80 -3.50
C SER A 64 7.34 -3.46 -2.48
N VAL A 65 7.88 -2.23 -2.53
CA VAL A 65 8.92 -1.73 -1.61
C VAL A 65 8.33 -1.39 -0.24
N GLN A 66 7.11 -0.88 -0.16
CA GLN A 66 6.43 -0.63 1.12
C GLN A 66 6.23 -1.90 1.96
N GLY A 67 6.19 -3.08 1.33
CA GLY A 67 6.18 -4.37 2.03
C GLY A 67 7.51 -4.75 2.68
N TYR A 68 8.61 -4.06 2.37
CA TYR A 68 9.89 -4.29 3.03
C TYR A 68 9.95 -3.50 4.34
N PRO A 69 10.28 -4.16 5.46
CA PRO A 69 10.50 -3.43 6.71
C PRO A 69 11.63 -2.43 6.50
N MET A 70 11.33 -1.13 6.66
CA MET A 70 12.37 -0.11 6.74
C MET A 70 13.30 -0.49 7.88
N SER A 71 14.61 -0.54 7.63
CA SER A 71 15.58 -0.82 8.69
C SER A 71 15.41 0.25 9.76
N GLN A 72 15.18 -0.17 11.00
CA GLN A 72 15.22 0.74 12.14
C GLN A 72 16.67 1.20 12.29
N ILE A 73 16.94 2.42 11.81
CA ILE A 73 18.19 3.14 12.08
C ILE A 73 18.05 3.78 13.47
#